data_AF-A0A0D6L7E1-F1
#
_entry.id   AF-A0A0D6L7E1-F1
#
_cell.length_a   1.000
_cell.length_b   1.000
_cell.length_c   1.000
_cell.angle_alpha   90.00
_cell.angle_beta   90.00
_cell.angle_gamma   90.00
#
_symmetry.space_group_name_H-M   'P 1'
#
loop_
_entity.id
_entity.type
_entity.pdbx_description
1 polymer ?
#
loop_
_entity_poly.entity_id
_entity_poly.type
_entity_poly.pdbx_seq_one_letter_code
_entity_poly.pdbx_strand_id
1 'polypeptide(L)'
;MPPGLVHVRKTLFERRDFQNPSLVHEVREAATPVHFRLLQSIGNLPGGIKVVCDMRAHLLYLMKTESDKSIVAALHRLERSAHELLVLWFCQSNMKLERLTWQSPGDILQKVADYEAVHPVQGMMDFKKRVGSYRRCFYFSHEAMPREPLVIVHVALLNEIADNVQSIVECDHLDCAEDECSTAIYYSITSAEPGLSGIDLGNMLIKRVATRLQSELPSIKTHSTLSPIPGFRTWMLRSLHGNSLFGRSYFILFW
;
A
#
# COMPACT_ATOMS: atom_id res chain seq x y z
N MET A 1 -4.01 -21.79 29.95
CA MET A 1 -4.27 -21.90 28.50
C MET A 1 -5.37 -20.90 28.14
N PRO A 2 -5.27 -20.16 27.03
CA PRO A 2 -6.38 -19.35 26.54
C PRO A 2 -7.60 -20.25 26.29
N PRO A 3 -8.83 -19.79 26.60
CA PRO A 3 -10.04 -20.61 26.63
C PRO A 3 -10.33 -21.33 25.29
N GLY A 4 -9.97 -20.72 24.16
CA GLY A 4 -10.09 -21.35 22.83
C GLY A 4 -9.25 -22.63 22.67
N LEU A 5 -8.03 -22.69 23.23
CA LEU A 5 -7.16 -23.87 23.10
C LEU A 5 -7.68 -25.08 23.89
N VAL A 6 -8.37 -24.85 25.00
CA VAL A 6 -9.03 -25.93 25.77
C VAL A 6 -10.18 -26.52 24.96
N HIS A 7 -10.96 -25.66 24.29
CA HIS A 7 -12.05 -26.09 23.44
C HIS A 7 -11.56 -26.82 22.18
N VAL A 8 -10.55 -26.30 21.47
CA VAL A 8 -9.91 -26.96 20.32
C VAL A 8 -9.38 -28.34 20.68
N ARG A 9 -8.68 -28.46 21.82
CA ARG A 9 -8.14 -29.75 22.28
C ARG A 9 -9.25 -30.75 22.58
N LYS A 10 -10.35 -30.30 23.19
CA LYS A 10 -11.52 -31.15 23.44
C LYS A 10 -12.14 -31.66 22.14
N THR A 11 -12.37 -30.77 21.17
CA THR A 11 -12.99 -31.09 19.89
C THR A 11 -12.12 -32.02 19.03
N LEU A 12 -10.79 -31.81 18.99
CA LEU A 12 -9.88 -32.62 18.17
C LEU A 12 -9.51 -33.97 18.77
N PHE A 13 -9.34 -34.08 20.09
CA PHE A 13 -8.85 -35.31 20.71
C PHE A 13 -9.96 -36.26 21.19
N GLU A 14 -11.15 -35.75 21.53
CA GLU A 14 -12.26 -36.59 22.02
C GLU A 14 -13.14 -37.11 20.88
N ARG A 15 -13.27 -36.37 19.77
CA ARG A 15 -14.09 -36.75 18.60
C ARG A 15 -13.16 -37.17 17.44
N ARG A 16 -12.69 -38.43 17.44
CA ARG A 16 -11.77 -39.00 16.42
C ARG A 16 -12.43 -39.25 15.04
N ASP A 17 -13.29 -38.34 14.58
CA ASP A 17 -14.11 -38.54 13.38
C ASP A 17 -13.77 -37.47 12.32
N PHE A 18 -12.53 -37.51 11.82
CA PHE A 18 -11.93 -36.48 10.96
C PHE A 18 -12.66 -36.25 9.61
N GLN A 19 -13.65 -37.07 9.26
CA GLN A 19 -14.44 -36.94 8.03
C GLN A 19 -15.73 -36.12 8.20
N ASN A 20 -16.07 -35.68 9.41
CA ASN A 20 -17.28 -34.90 9.63
C ASN A 20 -17.06 -33.40 9.31
N PRO A 21 -17.73 -32.83 8.29
CA PRO A 21 -17.58 -31.43 7.92
C PRO A 21 -17.99 -30.44 9.03
N SER A 22 -18.85 -30.84 9.98
CA SER A 22 -19.24 -29.97 11.10
C SER A 22 -18.09 -29.74 12.10
N LEU A 23 -17.18 -30.71 12.26
CA LEU A 23 -16.02 -30.57 13.15
C LEU A 23 -15.03 -29.51 12.64
N VAL A 24 -14.90 -29.36 11.33
CA VAL A 24 -14.04 -28.34 10.71
C VAL A 24 -14.51 -26.93 11.11
N HIS A 25 -15.82 -26.71 11.11
CA HIS A 25 -16.40 -25.43 11.54
C HIS A 25 -16.20 -25.18 13.03
N GLU A 26 -16.49 -26.16 13.89
CA GLU A 26 -16.30 -26.06 15.35
C GLU A 26 -14.84 -25.77 15.72
N VAL A 27 -13.88 -26.45 15.08
CA VAL A 27 -12.45 -26.22 15.33
C VAL A 27 -12.03 -24.83 14.88
N ARG A 28 -12.52 -24.35 13.72
CA ARG A 28 -12.24 -22.99 13.25
C ARG A 28 -12.78 -21.93 14.20
N GLU A 29 -14.03 -22.07 14.64
CA GLU A 29 -14.68 -21.20 15.64
C GLU A 29 -13.82 -21.12 16.92
N ALA A 30 -13.40 -22.28 17.44
CA ALA A 30 -12.62 -22.41 18.67
C ALA A 30 -11.18 -21.89 18.55
N ALA A 31 -10.57 -22.04 17.36
CA ALA A 31 -9.21 -21.60 17.08
C ALA A 31 -9.12 -20.11 16.76
N THR A 32 -10.23 -19.45 16.45
CA THR A 32 -10.27 -18.02 16.16
C THR A 32 -9.92 -17.21 17.42
N PRO A 33 -8.87 -16.38 17.39
CA PRO A 33 -8.47 -15.61 18.56
C PRO A 33 -9.52 -14.59 19.00
N VAL A 34 -9.63 -14.33 20.31
CA VAL A 34 -10.58 -13.33 20.85
C VAL A 34 -10.32 -11.93 20.26
N HIS A 35 -9.06 -11.56 20.08
CA HIS A 35 -8.69 -10.28 19.50
C HIS A 35 -9.10 -10.14 18.03
N PHE A 36 -9.21 -11.24 17.27
CA PHE A 36 -9.76 -11.20 15.91
C PHE A 36 -11.23 -10.74 15.93
N ARG A 37 -12.06 -11.32 16.80
CA ARG A 37 -13.47 -10.94 16.95
C ARG A 37 -13.64 -9.50 17.45
N LEU A 38 -12.75 -9.06 18.35
CA LEU A 38 -12.72 -7.67 18.82
C LEU A 38 -12.44 -6.69 17.67
N LEU A 39 -11.39 -6.93 16.89
CA LEU A 39 -11.02 -6.09 15.75
C LEU A 39 -12.12 -6.08 14.68
N GLN A 40 -12.76 -7.23 14.44
CA GLN A 40 -13.92 -7.31 13.56
C GLN A 40 -15.08 -6.45 14.06
N SER A 41 -15.35 -6.48 15.37
CA SER A 41 -16.40 -5.65 15.99
C SER A 41 -16.10 -4.17 15.88
N ILE A 42 -14.82 -3.77 16.03
CA ILE A 42 -14.37 -2.39 15.82
C ILE A 42 -14.59 -1.99 14.36
N GLY A 43 -14.21 -2.85 13.39
CA GLY A 43 -14.37 -2.59 11.96
C GLY A 43 -15.83 -2.37 11.52
N ASN A 44 -16.80 -2.92 12.25
CA ASN A 44 -18.22 -2.72 11.98
C ASN A 44 -18.75 -1.34 12.42
N LEU A 45 -17.97 -0.57 13.19
CA LEU A 45 -18.33 0.78 13.59
C LEU A 45 -18.00 1.78 12.47
N PRO A 46 -18.72 2.92 12.37
CA PRO A 46 -18.37 3.98 11.43
C PRO A 46 -16.92 4.46 11.64
N GLY A 47 -16.10 4.39 10.59
CA GLY A 47 -14.67 4.73 10.65
C GLY A 47 -13.79 3.70 11.36
N GLY A 48 -14.35 2.58 11.82
CA GLY A 48 -13.62 1.55 12.57
C GLY A 48 -12.50 0.88 11.78
N ILE A 49 -12.65 0.75 10.47
CA ILE A 49 -11.61 0.18 9.59
C ILE A 49 -10.35 1.05 9.60
N LYS A 50 -10.50 2.39 9.59
CA LYS A 50 -9.38 3.32 9.73
C LYS A 50 -8.68 3.16 11.07
N VAL A 51 -9.45 3.01 12.16
CA VAL A 51 -8.89 2.75 13.51
C VAL A 51 -8.07 1.46 13.54
N VAL A 52 -8.53 0.39 12.89
CA VAL A 52 -7.77 -0.87 12.81
C VAL A 52 -6.51 -0.70 11.96
N CYS A 53 -6.57 0.08 10.87
CA CYS A 53 -5.41 0.43 10.05
C CYS A 53 -4.36 1.19 10.88
N ASP A 54 -4.76 2.25 11.58
CA ASP A 54 -3.88 3.07 12.42
C ASP A 54 -3.29 2.25 13.58
N MET A 55 -4.11 1.41 14.20
CA MET A 55 -3.64 0.47 15.23
C MET A 55 -2.58 -0.45 14.65
N ARG A 56 -2.79 -1.04 13.47
CA ARG A 56 -1.79 -1.90 12.82
C ARG A 56 -0.50 -1.13 12.51
N ALA A 57 -0.60 0.11 12.04
CA ALA A 57 0.57 0.97 11.81
C ALA A 57 1.41 1.12 13.10
N HIS A 58 0.75 1.39 14.23
CA HIS A 58 1.41 1.46 15.54
C HIS A 58 2.01 0.12 15.98
N LEU A 59 1.31 -1.00 15.75
CA LEU A 59 1.86 -2.34 16.05
C LEU A 59 3.14 -2.62 15.27
N LEU A 60 3.15 -2.31 13.97
CA LEU A 60 4.34 -2.46 13.12
C LEU A 60 5.51 -1.59 13.59
N TYR A 61 5.22 -0.38 14.08
CA TYR A 61 6.24 0.49 14.68
C TYR A 61 6.79 -0.11 15.99
N LEU A 62 5.90 -0.48 16.92
CA LEU A 62 6.28 -1.06 18.21
C LEU A 62 7.09 -2.35 18.04
N MET A 63 6.72 -3.21 17.09
CA MET A 63 7.46 -4.43 16.79
C MET A 63 8.91 -4.18 16.32
N LYS A 64 9.21 -3.00 15.77
CA LYS A 64 10.56 -2.61 15.36
C LYS A 64 11.38 -1.98 16.50
N THR A 65 10.72 -1.28 17.43
CA THR A 65 11.37 -0.54 18.51
C THR A 65 11.48 -1.32 19.80
N GLU A 66 10.59 -2.29 20.03
CA GLU A 66 10.53 -3.05 21.27
C GLU A 66 11.66 -4.09 21.37
N SER A 67 12.27 -4.18 22.55
CA SER A 67 13.43 -5.06 22.80
C SER A 67 13.03 -6.39 23.44
N ASP A 68 11.91 -6.42 24.17
CA ASP A 68 11.42 -7.64 24.81
C ASP A 68 10.76 -8.58 23.80
N LYS A 69 11.43 -9.71 23.53
CA LYS A 69 10.96 -10.74 22.60
C LYS A 69 9.58 -11.32 22.96
N SER A 70 9.24 -11.37 24.24
CA SER A 70 7.95 -11.90 24.69
C SER A 70 6.80 -10.96 24.32
N ILE A 71 7.01 -9.66 24.48
CA ILE A 71 6.07 -8.60 24.09
C ILE A 71 5.94 -8.58 22.57
N VAL A 72 7.06 -8.59 21.83
CA VAL A 72 7.05 -8.63 20.36
C VAL A 72 6.27 -9.84 19.84
N ALA A 73 6.44 -11.02 20.45
CA ALA A 73 5.70 -12.22 20.08
C ALA A 73 4.18 -12.12 20.38
N ALA A 74 3.76 -11.33 21.37
CA ALA A 74 2.35 -11.05 21.63
C ALA A 74 1.79 -10.03 20.62
N LEU A 75 2.53 -8.95 20.35
CA LEU A 75 2.18 -7.93 19.35
C LEU A 75 2.02 -8.55 17.96
N HIS A 76 2.92 -9.46 17.57
CA HIS A 76 2.85 -10.16 16.29
C HIS A 76 1.56 -10.98 16.13
N ARG A 77 1.00 -11.55 17.21
CA ARG A 77 -0.27 -12.29 17.11
C ARG A 77 -1.44 -11.35 16.83
N LEU A 78 -1.43 -10.18 17.49
CA LEU A 78 -2.44 -9.15 17.27
C LEU A 78 -2.33 -8.53 15.87
N GLU A 79 -1.10 -8.21 15.45
CA GLU A 79 -0.80 -7.69 14.11
C GLU A 79 -1.28 -8.66 13.04
N ARG A 80 -1.06 -9.96 13.21
CA ARG A 80 -1.51 -10.98 12.25
C ARG A 80 -3.03 -10.98 12.09
N SER A 81 -3.78 -10.92 13.18
CA SER A 81 -5.24 -10.82 13.10
C SER A 81 -5.71 -9.53 12.44
N ALA A 82 -5.04 -8.41 12.70
CA ALA A 82 -5.33 -7.14 12.02
C ALA A 82 -5.03 -7.21 10.52
N HIS A 83 -3.87 -7.78 10.15
CA HIS A 83 -3.49 -8.02 8.76
C HIS A 83 -4.51 -8.90 8.03
N GLU A 84 -4.90 -10.03 8.63
CA GLU A 84 -5.90 -10.94 8.05
C GLU A 84 -7.24 -10.23 7.81
N LEU A 85 -7.73 -9.42 8.75
CA LEU A 85 -8.95 -8.62 8.57
C LEU A 85 -8.80 -7.55 7.48
N LEU A 86 -7.68 -6.83 7.45
CA LEU A 86 -7.44 -5.79 6.45
C LEU A 86 -7.30 -6.37 5.04
N VAL A 87 -6.70 -7.55 4.87
CA VAL A 87 -6.69 -8.27 3.59
C VAL A 87 -8.11 -8.59 3.14
N LEU A 88 -8.98 -9.02 4.05
CA LEU A 88 -10.39 -9.32 3.73
C LEU A 88 -11.19 -8.05 3.39
N TRP A 89 -10.92 -6.93 4.07
CA TRP A 89 -11.63 -5.67 3.83
C TRP A 89 -11.14 -4.92 2.59
N PHE A 90 -9.86 -5.00 2.26
CA PHE A 90 -9.24 -4.31 1.13
C PHE A 90 -8.94 -5.29 0.00
N CYS A 91 -10.00 -5.73 -0.68
CA CYS A 91 -9.88 -6.52 -1.90
C CYS A 91 -9.88 -5.64 -3.15
N GLN A 92 -9.06 -6.03 -4.13
CA GLN A 92 -8.75 -5.29 -5.37
C GLN A 92 -9.99 -4.78 -6.16
N SER A 93 -11.12 -5.48 -6.12
CA SER A 93 -12.31 -5.15 -6.93
C SER A 93 -13.01 -3.85 -6.50
N ASN A 94 -12.74 -3.35 -5.29
CA ASN A 94 -13.55 -2.28 -4.69
C ASN A 94 -12.81 -0.94 -4.55
N MET A 95 -11.58 -0.84 -5.06
CA MET A 95 -10.89 0.46 -5.07
C MET A 95 -11.34 1.31 -6.25
N LYS A 96 -11.64 2.58 -5.98
CA LYS A 96 -12.01 3.59 -6.98
C LYS A 96 -10.77 4.36 -7.39
N LEU A 97 -10.58 4.53 -8.70
CA LEU A 97 -9.52 5.34 -9.26
C LEU A 97 -10.07 6.73 -9.54
N GLU A 98 -9.47 7.75 -8.94
CA GLU A 98 -9.89 9.14 -9.09
C GLU A 98 -8.72 10.01 -9.58
N ARG A 99 -9.04 11.02 -10.40
CA ARG A 99 -8.06 12.01 -10.85
C ARG A 99 -8.00 13.14 -9.81
N LEU A 100 -6.81 13.42 -9.32
CA LEU A 100 -6.55 14.58 -8.48
C LEU A 100 -6.19 15.77 -9.37
N THR A 101 -6.87 16.89 -9.15
CA THR A 101 -6.60 18.17 -9.83
C THR A 101 -6.57 19.28 -8.79
N TRP A 102 -6.11 20.47 -9.19
CA TRP A 102 -6.16 21.64 -8.31
C TRP A 102 -7.57 22.02 -7.82
N GLN A 103 -8.61 21.54 -8.50
CA GLN A 103 -10.02 21.78 -8.14
C GLN A 103 -10.58 20.72 -7.18
N SER A 104 -9.81 19.67 -6.87
CA SER A 104 -10.22 18.61 -5.95
C SER A 104 -10.37 19.14 -4.51
N PRO A 105 -11.11 18.43 -3.63
CA PRO A 105 -11.30 18.84 -2.25
C PRO A 105 -9.97 19.09 -1.51
N GLY A 106 -9.89 20.21 -0.78
CA GLY A 106 -8.65 20.68 -0.16
C GLY A 106 -8.07 19.72 0.90
N ASP A 107 -8.92 18.96 1.58
CA ASP A 107 -8.48 17.93 2.53
C ASP A 107 -7.76 16.77 1.83
N ILE A 108 -8.21 16.35 0.64
CA ILE A 108 -7.54 15.32 -0.14
C ILE A 108 -6.21 15.86 -0.70
N LEU A 109 -6.19 17.11 -1.18
CA LEU A 109 -4.97 17.77 -1.65
C LEU A 109 -3.90 17.83 -0.55
N GLN A 110 -4.31 18.23 0.66
CA GLN A 110 -3.41 18.28 1.82
C GLN A 110 -2.85 16.89 2.15
N LYS A 111 -3.70 15.87 2.26
CA LYS A 111 -3.26 14.49 2.53
C LYS A 111 -2.29 13.97 1.47
N VAL A 112 -2.57 14.20 0.20
CA VAL A 112 -1.69 13.75 -0.89
C VAL A 112 -0.33 14.46 -0.82
N ALA A 113 -0.31 15.76 -0.49
CA ALA A 113 0.94 16.50 -0.28
C ALA A 113 1.73 15.97 0.94
N ASP A 114 1.05 15.68 2.04
CA ASP A 114 1.65 15.17 3.28
C ASP A 114 2.19 13.74 3.14
N TYR A 115 1.53 12.91 2.31
CA TYR A 115 1.90 11.51 2.14
C TYR A 115 3.00 11.27 1.12
N GLU A 116 3.38 12.24 0.30
CA GLU A 116 4.38 12.06 -0.75
C GLU A 116 5.74 11.60 -0.19
N ALA A 117 6.07 10.33 -0.44
CA ALA A 117 7.20 9.64 0.17
C ALA A 117 8.46 9.60 -0.72
N VAL A 118 8.30 9.79 -2.04
CA VAL A 118 9.42 9.69 -3.00
C VAL A 118 10.08 11.06 -3.18
N HIS A 119 9.29 12.11 -3.35
CA HIS A 119 9.77 13.47 -3.58
C HIS A 119 9.02 14.49 -2.71
N PRO A 120 9.51 14.84 -1.51
CA PRO A 120 8.81 15.76 -0.62
C PRO A 120 8.37 17.04 -1.33
N VAL A 121 7.11 17.43 -1.10
CA VAL A 121 6.53 18.63 -1.71
C VAL A 121 7.09 19.87 -1.00
N GLN A 122 7.71 20.78 -1.75
CA GLN A 122 8.40 21.96 -1.18
C GLN A 122 7.46 23.15 -0.91
N GLY A 123 6.16 22.97 -1.11
CA GLY A 123 5.11 23.94 -0.79
C GLY A 123 3.93 23.89 -1.75
N MET A 124 2.98 24.80 -1.53
CA MET A 124 1.72 24.85 -2.27
C MET A 124 1.91 25.08 -3.78
N MET A 125 2.88 25.92 -4.17
CA MET A 125 3.17 26.19 -5.58
C MET A 125 3.80 24.98 -6.29
N ASP A 126 4.69 24.25 -5.62
CA ASP A 126 5.24 22.99 -6.13
C ASP A 126 4.11 21.96 -6.34
N PHE A 127 3.24 21.79 -5.33
CA PHE A 127 2.11 20.87 -5.46
C PHE A 127 1.19 21.20 -6.62
N LYS A 128 0.88 22.50 -6.82
CA LYS A 128 0.06 22.96 -7.94
C LYS A 128 0.65 22.57 -9.30
N LYS A 129 1.98 22.62 -9.45
CA LYS A 129 2.66 22.18 -10.67
C LYS A 129 2.49 20.67 -10.88
N ARG A 130 2.63 19.87 -9.83
CA ARG A 130 2.52 18.39 -9.88
C ARG A 130 1.12 17.87 -10.20
N VAL A 131 0.08 18.67 -9.99
CA VAL A 131 -1.32 18.34 -10.38
C VAL A 131 -1.82 19.18 -11.55
N GLY A 132 -0.93 19.97 -12.15
CA GLY A 132 -1.22 20.94 -13.20
C GLY A 132 -1.03 20.38 -14.61
N SER A 133 -0.70 21.27 -15.54
CA SER A 133 -0.47 20.92 -16.94
C SER A 133 0.72 19.98 -17.12
N TYR A 134 0.67 19.12 -18.13
CA TYR A 134 1.64 18.06 -18.43
C TYR A 134 1.90 17.08 -17.26
N ARG A 135 1.08 17.14 -16.22
CA ARG A 135 1.13 16.25 -15.07
C ARG A 135 -0.25 15.65 -14.86
N ARG A 136 -0.28 14.42 -14.36
CA ARG A 136 -1.49 13.74 -13.93
C ARG A 136 -1.21 13.11 -12.59
N CYS A 137 -2.06 13.41 -11.62
CA CYS A 137 -2.04 12.76 -10.33
C CYS A 137 -3.33 11.94 -10.19
N PHE A 138 -3.17 10.69 -9.81
CA PHE A 138 -4.28 9.80 -9.51
C PHE A 138 -4.15 9.27 -8.10
N TYR A 139 -5.29 8.96 -7.50
CA TYR A 139 -5.30 8.21 -6.25
C TYR A 139 -6.34 7.11 -6.27
N PHE A 140 -6.07 6.07 -5.51
CA PHE A 140 -7.01 4.98 -5.22
C PHE A 140 -7.67 5.24 -3.87
N SER A 141 -8.99 5.27 -3.86
CA SER A 141 -9.82 5.36 -2.65
C SER A 141 -10.62 4.08 -2.45
N HIS A 142 -11.09 3.84 -1.22
CA HIS A 142 -11.94 2.69 -0.90
C HIS A 142 -13.15 3.14 -0.10
N GLU A 143 -14.31 2.52 -0.32
CA GLU A 143 -15.56 2.93 0.34
C GLU A 143 -15.50 2.80 1.86
N ALA A 144 -14.73 1.84 2.37
CA ALA A 144 -14.52 1.67 3.81
C ALA A 144 -13.69 2.79 4.47
N MET A 145 -12.90 3.53 3.70
CA MET A 145 -12.11 4.67 4.17
C MET A 145 -12.32 5.84 3.21
N PRO A 146 -13.52 6.45 3.24
CA PRO A 146 -13.85 7.54 2.32
C PRO A 146 -12.94 8.74 2.59
N ARG A 147 -12.56 9.46 1.53
CA ARG A 147 -11.65 10.62 1.61
C ARG A 147 -10.25 10.29 2.15
N GLU A 148 -9.85 9.02 2.09
CA GLU A 148 -8.49 8.57 2.36
C GLU A 148 -7.85 8.08 1.05
N PRO A 149 -6.83 8.77 0.52
CA PRO A 149 -6.06 8.26 -0.60
C PRO A 149 -5.20 7.10 -0.09
N LEU A 150 -5.35 5.90 -0.63
CA LEU A 150 -4.59 4.71 -0.22
C LEU A 150 -3.30 4.55 -1.01
N VAL A 151 -3.40 4.76 -2.32
CA VAL A 151 -2.27 4.73 -3.25
C VAL A 151 -2.33 5.96 -4.12
N ILE A 152 -1.23 6.69 -4.20
CA ILE A 152 -1.08 7.92 -4.98
C ILE A 152 -0.11 7.62 -6.11
N VAL A 153 -0.45 8.07 -7.32
CA VAL A 153 0.35 7.86 -8.53
C VAL A 153 0.52 9.20 -9.24
N HIS A 154 1.76 9.68 -9.28
CA HIS A 154 2.14 10.86 -10.05
C HIS A 154 2.74 10.45 -11.40
N VAL A 155 2.24 11.10 -12.45
CA VAL A 155 2.59 10.85 -13.83
C VAL A 155 2.99 12.15 -14.52
N ALA A 156 4.10 12.12 -15.23
CA ALA A 156 4.53 13.19 -16.13
C ALA A 156 4.25 12.78 -17.58
N LEU A 157 3.71 13.72 -18.36
CA LEU A 157 3.47 13.56 -19.79
C LEU A 157 4.66 14.16 -20.55
N LEU A 158 5.26 13.37 -21.44
CA LEU A 158 6.47 13.70 -22.19
C LEU A 158 6.39 13.12 -23.62
N ASN A 159 7.33 13.49 -24.48
CA ASN A 159 7.49 12.91 -25.82
C ASN A 159 8.47 11.73 -25.86
N GLU A 160 9.30 11.59 -24.84
CA GLU A 160 10.34 10.56 -24.74
C GLU A 160 10.40 9.98 -23.32
N ILE A 161 11.10 8.85 -23.17
CA ILE A 161 11.30 8.23 -21.87
C ILE A 161 12.32 9.05 -21.09
N ALA A 162 11.92 9.57 -19.93
CA ALA A 162 12.81 10.28 -19.04
C ALA A 162 13.83 9.35 -18.37
N ASP A 163 15.07 9.82 -18.26
CA ASP A 163 16.19 9.17 -17.55
C ASP A 163 16.52 9.85 -16.21
N ASN A 164 15.93 11.02 -15.98
CA ASN A 164 16.25 11.91 -14.85
C ASN A 164 14.95 12.44 -14.23
N VAL A 165 14.87 12.44 -12.90
CA VAL A 165 13.67 12.92 -12.18
C VAL A 165 13.70 14.43 -11.95
N GLN A 166 14.88 15.02 -11.82
CA GLN A 166 15.05 16.47 -11.69
C GLN A 166 14.52 17.19 -12.93
N SER A 167 14.74 16.63 -14.13
CA SER A 167 14.16 17.19 -15.36
C SER A 167 12.63 17.14 -15.36
N ILE A 168 12.00 16.21 -14.65
CA ILE A 168 10.54 16.15 -14.50
C ILE A 168 10.04 17.17 -13.45
N VAL A 169 10.75 17.34 -12.34
CA VAL A 169 10.30 18.22 -11.25
C VAL A 169 10.54 19.70 -11.58
N GLU A 170 11.63 20.02 -12.28
CA GLU A 170 12.05 21.40 -12.57
C GLU A 170 11.50 21.93 -13.91
N CYS A 171 11.06 21.04 -14.81
CA CYS A 171 10.51 21.43 -16.10
C CYS A 171 9.09 21.97 -15.97
N ASP A 172 8.96 23.28 -16.13
CA ASP A 172 7.68 24.00 -16.08
C ASP A 172 6.95 24.03 -17.43
N HIS A 173 7.65 23.84 -18.55
CA HIS A 173 7.12 24.04 -19.90
C HIS A 173 7.62 22.97 -20.87
N LEU A 174 6.70 22.42 -21.66
CA LEU A 174 7.01 21.59 -22.83
C LEU A 174 6.60 22.35 -24.09
N ASP A 175 7.39 22.21 -25.15
CA ASP A 175 7.16 22.88 -26.44
C ASP A 175 6.02 22.24 -27.26
N CYS A 176 5.51 21.08 -26.84
CA CYS A 176 4.38 20.39 -27.46
C CYS A 176 3.10 20.56 -26.65
N ALA A 177 1.94 20.43 -27.30
CA ALA A 177 0.67 20.40 -26.60
C ALA A 177 0.52 19.11 -25.77
N GLU A 178 -0.26 19.16 -24.68
CA GLU A 178 -0.54 17.97 -23.85
C GLU A 178 -1.11 16.80 -24.67
N ASP A 179 -1.96 17.12 -25.65
CA ASP A 179 -2.61 16.14 -26.51
C ASP A 179 -1.66 15.48 -27.51
N GLU A 180 -0.44 16.01 -27.68
CA GLU A 180 0.58 15.47 -28.58
C GLU A 180 1.61 14.60 -27.84
N CYS A 181 1.59 14.61 -26.50
CA CYS A 181 2.51 13.84 -25.68
C CYS A 181 2.37 12.33 -25.96
N SER A 182 3.47 11.66 -26.26
CA SER A 182 3.50 10.25 -26.65
C SER A 182 3.78 9.29 -25.48
N THR A 183 4.31 9.81 -24.37
CA THR A 183 4.91 9.03 -23.30
C THR A 183 4.40 9.47 -21.92
N ALA A 184 4.00 8.51 -21.10
CA ALA A 184 3.61 8.71 -19.71
C ALA A 184 4.64 8.09 -18.76
N ILE A 185 5.26 8.93 -17.92
CA ILE A 185 6.28 8.54 -16.95
C ILE A 185 5.70 8.53 -15.54
N TYR A 186 5.64 7.36 -14.92
CA TYR A 186 5.23 7.17 -13.53
C TYR A 186 6.44 7.38 -12.63
N TYR A 187 6.58 8.58 -12.06
CA TYR A 187 7.79 8.98 -11.32
C TYR A 187 7.62 8.93 -9.79
N SER A 188 6.39 8.89 -9.27
CA SER A 188 6.13 8.59 -7.86
C SER A 188 4.89 7.72 -7.73
N ILE A 189 5.04 6.61 -7.00
CA ILE A 189 3.96 5.72 -6.59
C ILE A 189 4.11 5.55 -5.08
N THR A 190 3.14 6.06 -4.33
CA THR A 190 3.21 6.11 -2.88
C THR A 190 2.03 5.38 -2.26
N SER A 191 2.31 4.48 -1.32
CA SER A 191 1.29 3.93 -0.40
C SER A 191 1.17 4.85 0.80
N ALA A 192 0.02 5.48 0.95
CA ALA A 192 -0.22 6.52 1.94
C ALA A 192 -0.52 5.97 3.34
N GLU A 193 -1.03 4.74 3.44
CA GLU A 193 -1.47 4.12 4.69
C GLU A 193 -0.44 3.10 5.18
N PRO A 194 0.38 3.41 6.22
CA PRO A 194 1.39 2.47 6.73
C PRO A 194 0.75 1.20 7.30
N GLY A 195 -0.48 1.31 7.81
CA GLY A 195 -1.27 0.20 8.31
C GLY A 195 -1.72 -0.79 7.22
N LEU A 196 -1.56 -0.45 5.94
CA LEU A 196 -1.77 -1.35 4.80
C LEU A 196 -0.45 -1.92 4.25
N SER A 197 0.69 -1.65 4.90
CA SER A 197 1.99 -2.16 4.45
C SER A 197 2.00 -3.69 4.37
N GLY A 198 2.45 -4.24 3.25
CA GLY A 198 2.49 -5.68 2.98
C GLY A 198 1.16 -6.30 2.54
N ILE A 199 0.09 -5.50 2.43
CA ILE A 199 -1.17 -5.94 1.85
C ILE A 199 -1.13 -5.67 0.36
N ASP A 200 -1.41 -6.70 -0.45
CA ASP A 200 -1.55 -6.54 -1.89
C ASP A 200 -2.86 -5.80 -2.19
N LEU A 201 -2.74 -4.50 -2.45
CA LEU A 201 -3.85 -3.66 -2.91
C LEU A 201 -4.16 -3.89 -4.41
N GLY A 202 -3.42 -4.79 -5.07
CA GLY A 202 -3.73 -5.37 -6.37
C GLY A 202 -2.64 -5.13 -7.40
N ASN A 203 -2.25 -6.21 -8.08
CA ASN A 203 -1.22 -6.22 -9.14
C ASN A 203 -1.62 -5.47 -10.45
N MET A 204 -2.71 -4.68 -10.44
CA MET A 204 -3.24 -4.00 -11.63
C MET A 204 -3.49 -2.49 -11.43
N LEU A 205 -2.97 -1.88 -10.36
CA LEU A 205 -3.14 -0.43 -10.13
C LEU A 205 -2.60 0.37 -11.31
N ILE A 206 -1.37 0.08 -11.73
CA ILE A 206 -0.72 0.77 -12.84
C ILE A 206 -1.48 0.54 -14.15
N LYS A 207 -2.00 -0.68 -14.38
CA LYS A 207 -2.81 -0.96 -15.58
C LYS A 207 -4.10 -0.16 -15.61
N ARG A 208 -4.76 0.06 -14.46
CA ARG A 208 -5.95 0.91 -14.37
C ARG A 208 -5.62 2.38 -14.64
N VAL A 209 -4.51 2.88 -14.10
CA VAL A 209 -4.04 4.23 -14.37
C VAL A 209 -3.69 4.40 -15.86
N ALA A 210 -2.94 3.45 -16.45
CA ALA A 210 -2.59 3.46 -17.86
C ALA A 210 -3.85 3.46 -18.75
N THR A 211 -4.83 2.60 -18.43
CA THR A 211 -6.11 2.54 -19.17
C THR A 211 -6.87 3.87 -19.06
N ARG A 212 -6.88 4.48 -17.87
CA ARG A 212 -7.53 5.79 -17.66
C ARG A 212 -6.82 6.90 -18.43
N LEU A 213 -5.49 6.92 -18.43
CA LEU A 213 -4.68 7.85 -19.21
C LEU A 213 -4.93 7.69 -20.70
N GLN A 214 -4.91 6.45 -21.22
CA GLN A 214 -5.18 6.17 -22.62
C GLN A 214 -6.58 6.64 -23.06
N SER A 215 -7.57 6.54 -22.17
CA SER A 215 -8.93 7.03 -22.44
C SER A 215 -9.04 8.56 -22.49
N GLU A 216 -8.16 9.26 -21.76
CA GLU A 216 -8.13 10.72 -21.71
C GLU A 216 -7.27 11.29 -22.84
N LEU A 217 -6.12 10.68 -23.10
CA LEU A 217 -5.10 11.12 -24.06
C LEU A 217 -4.70 9.93 -24.95
N PRO A 218 -5.39 9.73 -26.09
CA PRO A 218 -5.12 8.60 -26.99
C PRO A 218 -3.75 8.63 -27.66
N SER A 219 -3.06 9.77 -27.66
CA SER A 219 -1.72 9.98 -28.21
C SER A 219 -0.63 9.28 -27.42
N ILE A 220 -0.85 9.04 -26.12
CA ILE A 220 0.08 8.30 -25.26
C ILE A 220 0.13 6.85 -25.74
N LYS A 221 1.32 6.35 -26.06
CA LYS A 221 1.56 4.96 -26.49
C LYS A 221 2.58 4.27 -25.60
N THR A 222 3.49 5.05 -25.01
CA THR A 222 4.59 4.56 -24.21
C THR A 222 4.29 4.83 -22.73
N HIS A 223 4.45 3.80 -21.91
CA HIS A 223 4.32 3.88 -20.46
C HIS A 223 5.62 3.38 -19.83
N SER A 224 6.24 4.18 -18.96
CA SER A 224 7.47 3.79 -18.28
C SER A 224 7.51 4.31 -16.85
N THR A 225 8.13 3.57 -15.95
CA THR A 225 8.30 3.98 -14.54
C THR A 225 9.70 4.55 -14.34
N LEU A 226 9.81 5.65 -13.59
CA LEU A 226 11.08 6.17 -13.10
C LEU A 226 11.16 5.93 -11.59
N SER A 227 11.42 4.68 -11.22
CA SER A 227 11.32 4.21 -9.84
C SER A 227 12.65 4.34 -9.09
N PRO A 228 12.64 4.73 -7.80
CA PRO A 228 13.83 4.64 -6.97
C PRO A 228 14.21 3.17 -6.70
N ILE A 229 15.48 2.93 -6.39
CA ILE A 229 15.99 1.61 -5.99
C ILE A 229 16.40 1.66 -4.50
N PRO A 230 15.45 1.75 -3.55
CA PRO A 230 15.76 1.86 -2.14
C PRO A 230 16.51 0.62 -1.66
N GLY A 231 17.49 0.82 -0.77
CA GLY A 231 18.29 -0.27 -0.22
C GLY A 231 19.43 -0.76 -1.13
N PHE A 232 19.52 -0.35 -2.40
CA PHE A 232 20.63 -0.74 -3.28
C PHE A 232 22.00 -0.35 -2.71
N ARG A 233 22.14 0.89 -2.21
CA ARG A 233 23.38 1.34 -1.57
C ARG A 233 23.74 0.48 -0.35
N THR A 234 22.78 0.22 0.54
CA THR A 234 23.00 -0.60 1.73
C THR A 234 23.38 -2.02 1.36
N TRP A 235 22.71 -2.60 0.37
CA TRP A 235 23.04 -3.91 -0.20
C TRP A 235 24.46 -3.91 -0.79
N MET A 236 24.81 -2.91 -1.59
CA MET A 236 26.13 -2.80 -2.21
C MET A 236 27.22 -2.70 -1.14
N LEU A 237 27.06 -1.85 -0.13
CA LEU A 237 28.00 -1.73 0.98
C LEU A 237 28.12 -3.05 1.76
N ARG A 238 27.01 -3.73 2.01
CA ARG A 238 27.01 -5.06 2.65
C ARG A 238 27.72 -6.10 1.78
N SER A 239 27.52 -6.10 0.47
CA SER A 239 28.17 -7.03 -0.46
C SER A 239 29.67 -6.76 -0.58
N LEU A 240 30.09 -5.48 -0.56
CA LEU A 240 31.49 -5.08 -0.57
C LEU A 240 32.20 -5.48 0.74
N HIS A 241 31.52 -5.36 1.88
CA HIS A 241 32.04 -5.79 3.18
C HIS A 241 31.91 -7.32 3.40
N GLY A 242 31.04 -7.98 2.62
CA GLY A 242 30.58 -9.36 2.80
C GLY A 242 31.28 -10.43 1.97
N ASN A 243 32.49 -10.16 1.45
CA ASN A 243 33.35 -11.22 0.90
C ASN A 243 33.92 -12.18 1.96
N SER A 244 33.44 -12.12 3.21
CA SER A 244 33.50 -13.19 4.19
C SER A 244 32.12 -13.88 4.29
N LEU A 245 31.96 -14.93 3.49
CA LEU A 245 31.05 -16.08 3.65
C LEU A 245 29.92 -15.91 4.70
N PHE A 246 28.70 -15.53 4.30
CA PHE A 246 27.42 -16.16 4.74
C PHE A 246 26.18 -15.44 4.16
N GLY A 247 25.30 -16.22 3.51
CA GLY A 247 23.87 -15.94 3.44
C GLY A 247 23.36 -15.24 2.17
N ARG A 248 23.16 -16.02 1.09
CA ARG A 248 22.19 -15.71 0.04
C ARG A 248 20.82 -15.48 0.70
N SER A 249 20.28 -14.27 0.61
CA SER A 249 18.85 -14.03 0.75
C SER A 249 18.39 -13.29 -0.49
N TYR A 250 17.53 -13.97 -1.24
CA TYR A 250 16.98 -13.55 -2.51
C TYR A 250 16.14 -12.28 -2.32
N PHE A 251 16.46 -11.24 -3.07
CA PHE A 251 15.55 -10.12 -3.28
C PHE A 251 14.47 -10.58 -4.27
N ILE A 252 13.23 -10.62 -3.83
CA ILE A 252 12.06 -10.68 -4.71
C ILE A 252 11.65 -9.22 -4.93
N LEU A 253 11.90 -8.72 -6.14
CA LEU A 253 11.22 -7.54 -6.66
C LEU A 253 9.75 -7.91 -6.85
N PHE A 254 8.87 -7.37 -6.01
CA PHE A 254 7.43 -7.46 -6.24
C PHE A 254 7.05 -6.51 -7.39
N TRP A 255 6.43 -7.08 -8.43
CA TRP A 255 5.53 -6.42 -9.37
C TRP A 255 4.11 -6.82 -9.02
#